data_AF-A0A3Q0IZ59-F1
#
_entry.id   AF-A0A3Q0IZ59-F1
#
_cell.length_a   1.000
_cell.length_b   1.000
_cell.length_c   1.000
_cell.angle_alpha   90.00
_cell.angle_beta   90.00
_cell.angle_gamma   90.00
#
_symmetry.space_group_name_H-M   'P 1'
#
loop_
_entity.id
_entity.type
_entity.pdbx_description
1 polymer ?
#
loop_
_entity_poly.entity_id
_entity_poly.type
_entity_poly.pdbx_seq_one_letter_code
_entity_poly.pdbx_strand_id
1 'polypeptide(L)'
;MAKASLLTRMGVNLLIKQTKTYPLVEQTAREFMFGYESALVTLGNKFMPSWIAFDKLGLIDRMYDFTGDVSTTYTGEGDLKKAGLFATYNRRPFLPQWDLPCGNVDGASDGTKFPTKIKKDDQLLFFRKSLCRAVPMERVSEEYEVSSLPVYKYNFKKGSLDNGYYNQNNSCFCRRGYECLRRGLIDVTDCYYGFPIALSYPHFMESDPWLNEEVLGTEPDPEKHTTVFVVNPQSGLPLEIAVRMQINIALNDLSSISNAGKFSNMVLPLLWTEIGFQTLPDSLIAKFYFYLKIGPAIQTFFIYLLLISGIASILLSIAASCYVNKDQDISPNFRWRTTNEIVANQAQQQENKKRQYKNDVPTSNNCKEMETYYCSLLTTTNEKDLENDLMKRLEDTEDETDGGD
;
A
#
# COMPACT_ATOMS: atom_id res chain seq x y z
N MET A 1 34.59 -14.30 -9.52
CA MET A 1 35.90 -14.67 -10.11
C MET A 1 36.73 -15.61 -9.22
N ALA A 2 36.80 -15.40 -7.90
CA ALA A 2 37.59 -16.25 -6.99
C ALA A 2 37.30 -17.77 -7.04
N LYS A 3 36.07 -18.18 -7.43
CA LYS A 3 35.67 -19.58 -7.64
C LYS A 3 35.54 -20.00 -9.11
N ALA A 4 35.86 -19.11 -10.05
CA ALA A 4 35.74 -19.40 -11.47
C ALA A 4 36.79 -20.44 -11.91
N SER A 5 36.49 -21.19 -12.98
CA SER A 5 37.42 -22.17 -13.55
C SER A 5 38.70 -21.50 -14.04
N LEU A 6 39.81 -22.25 -14.13
CA LEU A 6 41.08 -21.75 -14.64
C LEU A 6 40.95 -21.16 -16.05
N LEU A 7 40.20 -21.83 -16.93
CA LEU A 7 39.94 -21.38 -18.30
C LEU A 7 39.22 -20.01 -18.32
N THR A 8 38.19 -19.85 -17.48
CA THR A 8 37.47 -18.58 -17.35
C THR A 8 38.40 -17.45 -16.90
N ARG A 9 39.26 -17.71 -15.90
CA ARG A 9 40.23 -16.71 -15.42
C ARG A 9 41.26 -16.34 -16.50
N MET A 10 41.77 -17.32 -17.24
CA MET A 10 42.69 -17.07 -18.34
C MET A 10 42.06 -16.21 -19.44
N GLY A 11 40.82 -16.52 -19.83
CA GLY A 11 40.07 -15.73 -20.81
C GLY A 11 39.84 -14.29 -20.36
N VAL A 12 39.37 -14.10 -19.12
CA VAL A 12 39.18 -12.75 -18.54
C VAL A 12 40.51 -11.98 -18.45
N ASN A 13 41.59 -12.64 -18.05
CA ASN A 13 42.92 -12.02 -18.00
C ASN A 13 43.45 -11.61 -19.38
N LEU A 14 43.22 -12.42 -20.41
CA LEU A 14 43.56 -12.07 -21.78
C LEU A 14 42.80 -10.83 -22.23
N LEU A 15 41.49 -10.78 -21.97
CA LEU A 15 40.66 -9.62 -22.29
C LEU A 15 41.14 -8.36 -21.56
N ILE A 16 41.35 -8.42 -20.24
CA ILE A 16 41.86 -7.28 -19.45
C ILE A 16 43.17 -6.72 -20.04
N LYS A 17 44.10 -7.61 -20.41
CA LYS A 17 45.39 -7.20 -21.02
C LYS A 17 45.18 -6.60 -22.41
N GLN A 18 44.33 -7.19 -23.23
CA GLN A 18 44.06 -6.74 -24.59
C GLN A 18 43.33 -5.39 -24.63
N THR A 19 42.35 -5.18 -23.74
CA THR A 19 41.59 -3.93 -23.63
C THR A 19 42.30 -2.88 -22.79
N LYS A 20 43.49 -3.17 -22.25
CA LYS A 20 44.26 -2.30 -21.35
C LYS A 20 43.41 -1.78 -20.19
N THR A 21 42.59 -2.66 -19.60
CA THR A 21 41.69 -2.28 -18.51
C THR A 21 42.44 -2.24 -17.18
N TYR A 22 42.16 -1.20 -16.39
CA TYR A 22 42.71 -0.98 -15.06
C TYR A 22 41.60 -0.96 -14.00
N PRO A 23 41.90 -1.36 -12.75
CA PRO A 23 40.91 -1.44 -11.67
C PRO A 23 40.46 -0.06 -11.18
N LEU A 24 41.32 0.96 -11.26
CA LEU A 24 40.99 2.35 -10.94
C LEU A 24 40.85 3.13 -12.23
N VAL A 25 39.75 3.86 -12.34
CA VAL A 25 39.38 4.66 -13.53
C VAL A 25 39.04 6.05 -13.05
N GLU A 26 39.63 7.06 -13.69
CA GLU A 26 39.27 8.47 -13.46
C GLU A 26 37.96 8.78 -14.19
N GLN A 27 37.01 9.35 -13.46
CA GLN A 27 35.66 9.63 -13.95
C GLN A 27 35.12 10.91 -13.33
N THR A 28 34.26 11.60 -14.07
CA THR A 28 33.44 12.67 -13.50
C THR A 28 32.33 12.08 -12.64
N ALA A 29 31.82 12.86 -11.67
CA ALA A 29 30.68 12.45 -10.86
C ALA A 29 29.45 12.09 -11.72
N ARG A 30 29.25 12.76 -12.86
CA ARG A 30 28.14 12.47 -13.77
C ARG A 30 28.28 11.10 -14.43
N GLU A 31 29.46 10.77 -14.91
CA GLU A 31 29.76 9.47 -15.53
C GLU A 31 29.60 8.34 -14.52
N PHE A 32 30.18 8.50 -13.33
CA PHE A 32 30.07 7.52 -12.25
C PHE A 32 28.61 7.26 -11.85
N MET A 33 27.78 8.31 -11.76
CA MET A 33 26.38 8.18 -11.34
C MET A 33 25.44 7.72 -12.46
N PHE A 34 25.57 8.24 -13.67
CA PHE A 34 24.57 8.09 -14.74
C PHE A 34 25.02 7.22 -15.93
N GLY A 35 26.29 6.84 -15.98
CA GLY A 35 26.79 5.92 -16.99
C GLY A 35 28.13 6.36 -17.56
N TYR A 36 29.05 5.41 -17.65
CA TYR A 36 30.22 5.48 -18.51
C TYR A 36 30.33 4.21 -19.36
N GLU A 37 30.94 4.34 -20.52
CA GLU A 37 31.21 3.20 -21.39
C GLU A 37 32.49 2.48 -20.97
N SER A 38 32.43 1.15 -20.92
CA SER A 38 33.54 0.29 -20.56
C SER A 38 33.72 -0.78 -21.63
N ALA A 39 34.93 -0.94 -22.15
CA ALA A 39 35.22 -1.95 -23.16
C ALA A 39 34.79 -3.37 -22.72
N LEU A 40 34.92 -3.71 -21.44
CA LEU A 40 34.49 -5.01 -20.90
C LEU A 40 32.98 -5.13 -20.78
N VAL A 41 32.28 -4.04 -20.43
CA VAL A 41 30.82 -4.02 -20.35
C VAL A 41 30.21 -4.11 -21.75
N THR A 42 30.71 -3.32 -22.70
CA THR A 42 30.29 -3.37 -24.11
C THR A 42 30.52 -4.75 -24.71
N LEU A 43 31.66 -5.38 -24.43
CA LEU A 43 31.94 -6.75 -24.88
C LEU A 43 31.01 -7.76 -24.21
N GLY A 44 30.81 -7.64 -22.89
CA GLY A 44 29.89 -8.47 -22.12
C GLY A 44 28.45 -8.39 -22.64
N ASN A 45 27.98 -7.18 -22.96
CA ASN A 45 26.66 -6.97 -23.54
C ASN A 45 26.50 -7.58 -24.92
N LYS A 46 27.51 -7.42 -25.78
CA LYS A 46 27.47 -7.94 -27.14
C LYS A 46 27.49 -9.48 -27.19
N PHE A 47 28.26 -10.12 -26.32
CA PHE A 47 28.50 -11.56 -26.36
C PHE A 47 27.73 -12.37 -25.31
N MET A 48 27.26 -11.74 -24.23
CA MET A 48 26.49 -12.36 -23.14
C MET A 48 25.33 -11.45 -22.69
N PRO A 49 24.40 -11.07 -23.60
CA PRO A 49 23.33 -10.11 -23.31
C PRO A 49 22.36 -10.59 -22.23
N SER A 50 22.22 -11.91 -22.03
CA SER A 50 21.39 -12.47 -20.96
C SER A 50 21.95 -12.24 -19.56
N TRP A 51 23.25 -11.92 -19.44
CA TRP A 51 23.91 -11.64 -18.16
C TRP A 51 24.18 -10.14 -17.98
N ILE A 52 24.75 -9.48 -19.00
CA ILE A 52 25.04 -8.04 -18.99
C ILE A 52 24.15 -7.38 -20.04
N ALA A 53 22.94 -6.97 -19.64
CA ALA A 53 21.97 -6.39 -20.57
C ALA A 53 22.19 -4.90 -20.88
N PHE A 54 23.21 -4.27 -20.29
CA PHE A 54 23.49 -2.83 -20.39
C PHE A 54 24.83 -2.57 -21.09
N ASP A 55 24.89 -1.48 -21.84
CA ASP A 55 26.05 -1.01 -22.61
C ASP A 55 26.94 -0.04 -21.82
N LYS A 56 26.34 0.72 -20.89
CA LYS A 56 26.98 1.65 -19.96
C LYS A 56 26.79 1.22 -18.51
N LEU A 57 27.75 1.57 -17.66
CA LEU A 57 27.69 1.31 -16.21
C LEU A 57 27.55 2.63 -15.46
N GLY A 58 26.45 2.83 -14.74
CA GLY A 58 26.24 3.98 -13.87
C GLY A 58 25.50 3.56 -12.62
N LEU A 59 25.87 4.09 -11.45
CA LEU A 59 25.32 3.65 -10.19
C LEU A 59 23.81 3.89 -10.09
N ILE A 60 23.36 5.13 -10.31
CA ILE A 60 21.94 5.51 -10.24
C ILE A 60 21.16 4.89 -11.40
N ASP A 61 21.75 4.88 -12.59
CA ASP A 61 21.18 4.25 -13.79
C ASP A 61 20.80 2.78 -13.54
N ARG A 62 21.63 2.03 -12.81
CA ARG A 62 21.32 0.63 -12.43
C ARG A 62 20.46 0.53 -11.17
N MET A 63 20.65 1.40 -10.17
CA MET A 63 19.86 1.36 -8.93
C MET A 63 18.37 1.69 -9.15
N TYR A 64 18.07 2.55 -10.12
CA TYR A 64 16.71 2.99 -10.47
C TYR A 64 16.17 2.32 -11.75
N ASP A 65 16.80 1.25 -12.22
CA ASP A 65 16.24 0.42 -13.29
C ASP A 65 15.10 -0.43 -12.73
N PHE A 66 13.85 0.00 -12.91
CA PHE A 66 12.65 -0.73 -12.49
C PHE A 66 11.99 -1.49 -13.64
N THR A 67 12.70 -1.69 -14.75
CA THR A 67 12.14 -2.33 -15.93
C THR A 67 11.67 -3.75 -15.61
N GLY A 68 10.37 -3.99 -15.75
CA GLY A 68 9.74 -5.29 -15.47
C GLY A 68 9.40 -5.55 -14.00
N ASP A 69 9.71 -4.63 -13.09
CA ASP A 69 9.32 -4.75 -11.68
C ASP A 69 7.81 -4.48 -11.51
N VAL A 70 7.18 -5.22 -10.60
CA VAL A 70 5.76 -5.06 -10.25
C VAL A 70 5.63 -5.07 -8.73
N SER A 71 5.07 -3.99 -8.17
CA SER A 71 4.71 -3.91 -6.76
C SER A 71 3.19 -3.98 -6.58
N THR A 72 2.73 -4.80 -5.65
CA THR A 72 1.34 -4.81 -5.20
C THR A 72 1.28 -4.33 -3.76
N THR A 73 0.46 -3.31 -3.50
CA THR A 73 0.25 -2.75 -2.17
C THR A 73 -1.17 -2.98 -1.69
N TYR A 74 -1.36 -3.04 -0.38
CA TYR A 74 -2.69 -3.17 0.21
C TYR A 74 -3.49 -1.88 0.03
N THR A 75 -4.75 -2.00 -0.38
CA THR A 75 -5.68 -0.87 -0.51
C THR A 75 -6.12 -0.31 0.84
N GLY A 76 -6.13 -1.14 1.88
CA GLY A 76 -6.62 -0.80 3.21
C GLY A 76 -8.11 -1.11 3.45
N GLU A 77 -8.80 -1.71 2.48
CA GLU A 77 -10.23 -2.06 2.59
C GLU A 77 -10.49 -3.07 3.72
N GLY A 78 -9.67 -4.12 3.81
CA GLY A 78 -9.78 -5.12 4.88
C GLY A 78 -9.12 -4.70 6.21
N ASP A 79 -7.98 -4.02 6.13
CA ASP A 79 -7.29 -3.47 7.30
C ASP A 79 -6.63 -2.13 6.97
N LEU A 80 -7.18 -1.06 7.53
CA LEU A 80 -6.68 0.30 7.34
C LEU A 80 -5.23 0.48 7.80
N LYS A 81 -4.73 -0.37 8.72
CA LYS A 81 -3.33 -0.32 9.15
C LYS A 81 -2.37 -0.76 8.06
N LYS A 82 -2.80 -1.62 7.14
CA LYS A 82 -1.96 -2.08 6.03
C LYS A 82 -2.00 -1.18 4.80
N ALA A 83 -2.89 -0.18 4.78
CA ALA A 83 -3.07 0.69 3.62
C ALA A 83 -1.75 1.30 3.12
N GLY A 84 -1.42 1.03 1.85
CA GLY A 84 -0.20 1.52 1.19
C GLY A 84 1.07 0.71 1.47
N LEU A 85 1.01 -0.35 2.28
CA LEU A 85 2.15 -1.24 2.52
C LEU A 85 2.27 -2.31 1.43
N PHE A 86 3.48 -2.84 1.23
CA PHE A 86 3.72 -3.94 0.29
C PHE A 86 2.97 -5.21 0.71
N ALA A 87 2.23 -5.79 -0.23
CA ALA A 87 1.74 -7.16 -0.15
C ALA A 87 2.70 -8.10 -0.89
N THR A 88 3.11 -7.71 -2.10
CA THR A 88 4.12 -8.44 -2.88
C THR A 88 5.03 -7.50 -3.66
N TYR A 89 6.25 -7.96 -3.90
CA TYR A 89 7.18 -7.37 -4.85
C TYR A 89 7.59 -8.44 -5.86
N ASN A 90 7.50 -8.12 -7.14
CA ASN A 90 7.66 -9.05 -8.25
C ASN A 90 6.80 -10.32 -8.08
N ARG A 91 5.53 -10.11 -7.70
CA ARG A 91 4.48 -11.13 -7.50
C ARG A 91 4.74 -12.13 -6.37
N ARG A 92 5.70 -11.85 -5.48
CA ARG A 92 6.02 -12.69 -4.31
C ARG A 92 5.98 -11.87 -3.03
N PRO A 93 5.52 -12.44 -1.90
CA PRO A 93 5.57 -11.77 -0.60
C PRO A 93 6.98 -11.81 0.02
N PHE A 94 7.95 -12.42 -0.66
CA PHE A 94 9.34 -12.50 -0.24
C PHE A 94 10.30 -12.32 -1.42
N LEU A 95 11.52 -11.90 -1.10
CA LEU A 95 12.65 -11.79 -2.01
C LEU A 95 13.32 -13.16 -2.15
N PRO A 96 13.41 -13.72 -3.37
CA PRO A 96 14.02 -15.03 -3.59
C PRO A 96 15.53 -15.09 -3.34
N GLN A 97 16.19 -13.93 -3.20
CA GLN A 97 17.61 -13.82 -2.90
C GLN A 97 17.96 -14.28 -1.47
N TRP A 98 16.96 -14.27 -0.58
CA TRP A 98 17.15 -14.60 0.83
C TRP A 98 16.29 -15.78 1.24
N ASP A 99 16.84 -16.61 2.12
CA ASP A 99 16.05 -17.63 2.78
C ASP A 99 15.02 -16.99 3.71
N LEU A 100 13.86 -17.64 3.89
CA LEU A 100 12.90 -17.22 4.90
C LEU A 100 13.47 -17.44 6.30
N PRO A 101 13.22 -16.52 7.26
CA PRO A 101 12.32 -15.37 7.19
C PRO A 101 12.93 -14.07 6.64
N CYS A 102 14.23 -14.03 6.36
CA CYS A 102 14.97 -12.82 5.96
C CYS A 102 14.44 -12.12 4.70
N GLY A 103 13.91 -12.90 3.75
CA GLY A 103 13.38 -12.37 2.50
C GLY A 103 12.01 -11.71 2.59
N ASN A 104 11.32 -11.73 3.73
CA ASN A 104 9.94 -11.23 3.81
C ASN A 104 9.84 -9.72 3.49
N VAL A 105 8.90 -9.36 2.62
CA VAL A 105 8.58 -7.96 2.29
C VAL A 105 7.12 -7.59 2.61
N ASP A 106 6.29 -8.57 2.99
CA ASP A 106 4.91 -8.33 3.37
C ASP A 106 4.82 -7.36 4.56
N GLY A 107 3.97 -6.35 4.43
CA GLY A 107 3.78 -5.29 5.42
C GLY A 107 4.89 -4.25 5.46
N ALA A 108 5.89 -4.32 4.57
CA ALA A 108 6.90 -3.28 4.49
C ALA A 108 6.34 -1.98 3.93
N SER A 109 6.79 -0.87 4.49
CA SER A 109 6.61 0.46 3.93
C SER A 109 7.63 0.71 2.86
N ASP A 110 7.20 1.34 1.79
CA ASP A 110 8.10 1.88 0.79
C ASP A 110 8.77 3.18 1.31
N GLY A 111 8.24 3.83 2.34
CA GLY A 111 8.73 5.11 2.87
C GLY A 111 7.91 6.30 2.41
N THR A 112 6.84 6.11 1.62
CA THR A 112 5.82 7.14 1.39
C THR A 112 4.66 7.01 2.37
N LYS A 113 4.43 5.78 2.87
CA LYS A 113 3.33 5.45 3.79
C LYS A 113 3.73 4.34 4.75
N PHE A 114 3.59 4.59 6.03
CA PHE A 114 3.74 3.63 7.12
C PHE A 114 2.35 3.20 7.64
N PRO A 115 2.27 2.17 8.50
CA PRO A 115 1.00 1.76 9.11
C PRO A 115 0.26 2.94 9.76
N THR A 116 -1.06 2.91 9.72
CA THR A 116 -1.89 3.91 10.42
C THR A 116 -2.12 3.50 11.88
N LYS A 117 -2.42 4.46 12.76
CA LYS A 117 -2.67 4.24 14.20
C LYS A 117 -1.54 3.47 14.88
N ILE A 118 -0.31 3.95 14.68
CA ILE A 118 0.94 3.41 15.23
C ILE A 118 0.92 3.55 16.75
N LYS A 119 1.24 2.46 17.45
CA LYS A 119 1.43 2.43 18.92
C LYS A 119 2.91 2.61 19.29
N LYS A 120 3.17 2.91 20.56
CA LYS A 120 4.53 3.17 21.07
C LYS A 120 5.53 2.01 20.88
N ASP A 121 5.04 0.77 20.88
CA ASP A 121 5.87 -0.45 20.80
C ASP A 121 5.82 -1.11 19.41
N ASP A 122 5.16 -0.49 18.44
CA ASP A 122 5.05 -1.04 17.09
C ASP A 122 6.41 -0.94 16.37
N GLN A 123 6.89 -2.08 15.85
CA GLN A 123 8.03 -2.10 14.94
C GLN A 123 7.54 -1.88 13.51
N LEU A 124 8.20 -1.00 12.77
CA LEU A 124 7.87 -0.72 11.38
C LEU A 124 8.87 -1.42 10.46
N LEU A 125 8.45 -1.76 9.24
CA LEU A 125 9.32 -2.33 8.22
C LEU A 125 9.50 -1.33 7.09
N PHE A 126 10.73 -1.18 6.60
CA PHE A 126 11.06 -0.33 5.44
C PHE A 126 11.71 -1.17 4.34
N PHE A 127 11.21 -1.06 3.11
CA PHE A 127 11.73 -1.78 1.96
C PHE A 127 11.89 -0.84 0.76
N ARG A 128 13.09 -0.90 0.17
CA ARG A 128 13.39 -0.37 -1.15
C ARG A 128 14.19 -1.43 -1.91
N LYS A 129 13.99 -1.51 -3.23
CA LYS A 129 14.80 -2.34 -4.13
C LYS A 129 16.29 -2.14 -3.85
N SER A 130 16.70 -0.90 -3.61
CA SER A 130 18.09 -0.53 -3.36
C SER A 130 18.72 -1.15 -2.12
N LEU A 131 17.93 -1.47 -1.10
CA LEU A 131 18.42 -2.15 0.10
C LEU A 131 18.45 -3.66 -0.05
N CYS A 132 17.82 -4.23 -1.09
CA CYS A 132 17.72 -5.67 -1.34
C CYS A 132 17.07 -6.45 -0.18
N ARG A 133 16.45 -5.81 0.81
CA ARG A 133 15.72 -6.46 1.93
C ARG A 133 14.82 -5.48 2.65
N ALA A 134 13.82 -6.00 3.35
CA ALA A 134 13.10 -5.22 4.35
C ALA A 134 13.95 -5.05 5.61
N VAL A 135 13.98 -3.84 6.15
CA VAL A 135 14.75 -3.48 7.35
C VAL A 135 13.77 -3.07 8.46
N PRO A 136 13.82 -3.73 9.63
CA PRO A 136 12.99 -3.35 10.76
C PRO A 136 13.48 -2.04 11.39
N MET A 137 12.53 -1.25 11.87
CA MET A 137 12.75 0.04 12.47
C MET A 137 12.18 0.07 13.88
N GLU A 138 12.83 0.80 14.77
CA GLU A 138 12.41 0.97 16.15
C GLU A 138 12.29 2.45 16.52
N ARG A 139 11.32 2.75 17.37
CA ARG A 139 11.08 4.11 17.86
C ARG A 139 12.19 4.50 18.82
N VAL A 140 12.76 5.68 18.60
CA VAL A 140 13.88 6.23 19.40
C VAL A 140 13.52 7.52 20.14
N SER A 141 12.34 8.09 19.90
CA SER A 141 11.86 9.29 20.59
C SER A 141 10.50 9.06 21.24
N GLU A 142 10.19 9.83 22.29
CA GLU A 142 8.79 10.09 22.68
C GLU A 142 8.06 10.90 21.61
N GLU A 143 6.76 11.10 21.81
CA GLU A 143 5.95 11.97 20.94
C GLU A 143 6.46 13.41 21.02
N TYR A 144 6.66 14.04 19.87
CA TYR A 144 6.95 15.46 19.75
C TYR A 144 6.24 16.03 18.53
N GLU A 145 6.28 17.35 18.35
CA GLU A 145 5.63 18.00 17.21
C GLU A 145 6.63 18.47 16.15
N VAL A 146 6.29 18.25 14.89
CA VAL A 146 6.92 18.87 13.72
C VAL A 146 5.81 19.52 12.91
N SER A 147 5.97 20.81 12.58
CA SER A 147 4.95 21.58 11.86
C SER A 147 3.54 21.48 12.47
N SER A 148 3.45 21.51 13.82
CA SER A 148 2.21 21.38 14.61
C SER A 148 1.45 20.04 14.45
N LEU A 149 2.14 19.00 13.96
CA LEU A 149 1.64 17.63 13.84
C LEU A 149 2.46 16.72 14.78
N PRO A 150 1.80 15.83 15.56
CA PRO A 150 2.51 14.89 16.43
C PRO A 150 3.24 13.86 15.59
N VAL A 151 4.45 13.49 16.01
CA VAL A 151 5.33 12.56 15.29
C VAL A 151 6.12 11.66 16.24
N TYR A 152 6.56 10.52 15.70
CA TYR A 152 7.56 9.64 16.29
C TYR A 152 8.78 9.56 15.39
N LYS A 153 9.97 9.56 16.01
CA LYS A 153 11.23 9.30 15.32
C LYS A 153 11.57 7.81 15.38
N TYR A 154 11.88 7.24 14.23
CA TYR A 154 12.33 5.87 14.04
C TYR A 154 13.72 5.84 13.42
N ASN A 155 14.54 4.90 13.89
CA ASN A 155 15.79 4.51 13.24
C ASN A 155 15.67 3.05 12.80
N PHE A 156 16.59 2.55 11.97
CA PHE A 156 16.71 1.10 11.82
C PHE A 156 17.03 0.47 13.17
N LYS A 157 16.43 -0.69 13.44
CA LYS A 157 16.64 -1.43 14.67
C LYS A 157 18.12 -1.78 14.80
N LYS A 158 18.69 -1.60 16.00
CA LYS A 158 20.10 -1.93 16.23
C LYS A 158 20.42 -3.38 15.82
N GLY A 159 21.51 -3.56 15.09
CA GLY A 159 21.92 -4.88 14.57
C GLY A 159 21.13 -5.34 13.35
N SER A 160 20.35 -4.48 12.68
CA SER A 160 19.64 -4.86 11.45
C SER A 160 20.58 -5.20 10.28
N LEU A 161 21.78 -4.60 10.24
CA LEU A 161 22.84 -4.92 9.27
C LEU A 161 23.77 -6.05 9.75
N ASP A 162 23.43 -6.74 10.83
CA ASP A 162 24.16 -7.92 11.25
C ASP A 162 23.92 -9.08 10.28
N ASN A 163 24.89 -9.97 10.18
CA ASN A 163 24.91 -11.14 9.29
C ASN A 163 24.63 -12.46 10.03
N GLY A 164 24.17 -12.39 11.29
CA GLY A 164 24.01 -13.56 12.16
C GLY A 164 25.05 -13.67 13.28
N TYR A 165 26.06 -12.80 13.31
CA TYR A 165 27.13 -12.85 14.31
C TYR A 165 26.63 -12.57 15.74
N TYR A 166 25.75 -11.58 15.90
CA TYR A 166 25.13 -11.25 17.19
C TYR A 166 23.67 -11.66 17.26
N ASN A 167 22.94 -11.51 16.15
CA ASN A 167 21.53 -11.82 16.07
C ASN A 167 21.32 -13.01 15.13
N GLN A 168 21.15 -14.20 15.71
CA GLN A 168 20.98 -15.44 14.95
C GLN A 168 19.83 -15.38 13.92
N ASN A 169 18.80 -14.56 14.15
CA ASN A 169 17.69 -14.39 13.19
C ASN A 169 18.15 -13.78 11.86
N ASN A 170 19.31 -13.11 11.83
CA ASN A 170 19.89 -12.52 10.64
C ASN A 170 20.85 -13.46 9.90
N SER A 171 21.02 -14.72 10.34
CA SER A 171 21.95 -15.66 9.69
C SER A 171 21.57 -15.97 8.23
N CYS A 172 20.30 -15.81 7.85
CA CYS A 172 19.84 -15.98 6.47
C CYS A 172 20.23 -14.82 5.53
N PHE A 173 20.82 -13.74 6.03
CA PHE A 173 21.49 -12.73 5.18
C PHE A 173 22.90 -13.14 4.76
N CYS A 174 23.33 -14.33 5.17
CA CYS A 174 24.53 -14.96 4.69
C CYS A 174 24.23 -15.84 3.48
N ARG A 175 24.83 -15.51 2.33
CA ARG A 175 24.61 -16.28 1.10
C ARG A 175 25.20 -17.69 1.18
N ARG A 176 24.38 -18.70 0.87
CA ARG A 176 24.79 -20.11 0.91
C ARG A 176 25.96 -20.40 -0.02
N GLY A 177 26.92 -21.17 0.47
CA GLY A 177 28.07 -21.61 -0.31
C GLY A 177 29.12 -20.54 -0.57
N TYR A 178 29.04 -19.38 0.08
CA TYR A 178 30.05 -18.32 0.08
C TYR A 178 30.46 -17.96 1.50
N GLU A 179 31.64 -17.35 1.63
CA GLU A 179 32.05 -16.77 2.90
C GLU A 179 31.17 -15.55 3.20
N CYS A 180 30.72 -15.44 4.44
CA CYS A 180 29.90 -14.32 4.85
C CYS A 180 30.72 -13.03 4.83
N LEU A 181 30.14 -11.95 4.32
CA LEU A 181 30.70 -10.62 4.57
C LEU A 181 30.69 -10.33 6.07
N ARG A 182 31.63 -9.51 6.54
CA ARG A 182 31.70 -9.10 7.95
C ARG A 182 30.44 -8.35 8.40
N ARG A 183 30.16 -8.37 9.70
CA ARG A 183 28.99 -7.70 10.29
C ARG A 183 28.95 -6.21 9.96
N GLY A 184 27.76 -5.68 9.77
CA GLY A 184 27.53 -4.30 9.32
C GLY A 184 27.57 -4.14 7.79
N LEU A 185 27.89 -5.20 7.05
CA LEU A 185 27.76 -5.28 5.60
C LEU A 185 26.56 -6.13 5.20
N ILE A 186 25.75 -5.62 4.28
CA ILE A 186 24.69 -6.38 3.61
C ILE A 186 25.18 -6.74 2.21
N ASP A 187 25.32 -8.03 1.92
CA ASP A 187 25.66 -8.53 0.58
C ASP A 187 24.45 -8.36 -0.35
N VAL A 188 24.55 -7.47 -1.35
CA VAL A 188 23.46 -7.26 -2.32
C VAL A 188 23.82 -7.79 -3.72
N THR A 189 24.80 -8.69 -3.79
CA THR A 189 25.31 -9.26 -5.05
C THR A 189 24.21 -9.84 -5.92
N ASP A 190 23.31 -10.63 -5.31
CA ASP A 190 22.27 -11.35 -6.03
C ASP A 190 21.09 -10.45 -6.44
N CYS A 191 21.03 -9.22 -5.91
CA CYS A 191 20.10 -8.17 -6.35
C CYS A 191 20.65 -7.32 -7.50
N TYR A 192 21.98 -7.27 -7.69
CA TYR A 192 22.65 -6.35 -8.60
C TYR A 192 23.55 -7.06 -9.62
N TYR A 193 22.95 -7.88 -10.48
CA TYR A 193 23.59 -8.53 -11.64
C TYR A 193 24.82 -9.41 -11.30
N GLY A 194 24.99 -9.79 -10.03
CA GLY A 194 26.15 -10.53 -9.56
C GLY A 194 27.39 -9.66 -9.28
N PHE A 195 27.26 -8.33 -9.28
CA PHE A 195 28.34 -7.45 -8.86
C PHE A 195 28.57 -7.54 -7.35
N PRO A 196 29.82 -7.57 -6.87
CA PRO A 196 30.14 -7.78 -5.46
C PRO A 196 29.90 -6.51 -4.63
N ILE A 197 28.66 -6.02 -4.61
CA ILE A 197 28.24 -4.81 -3.92
C ILE A 197 27.83 -5.16 -2.51
N ALA A 198 28.32 -4.39 -1.55
CA ALA A 198 27.95 -4.49 -0.14
C ALA A 198 27.47 -3.14 0.38
N LEU A 199 26.35 -3.12 1.10
CA LEU A 199 25.83 -1.91 1.73
C LEU A 199 26.25 -1.84 3.20
N SER A 200 26.51 -0.65 3.71
CA SER A 200 26.74 -0.40 5.13
C SER A 200 26.15 0.94 5.56
N TYR A 201 26.24 1.30 6.84
CA TYR A 201 26.12 2.71 7.19
C TYR A 201 27.30 3.52 6.65
N PRO A 202 27.14 4.85 6.49
CA PRO A 202 28.24 5.76 6.15
C PRO A 202 29.41 5.61 7.12
N HIS A 203 30.62 5.69 6.56
CA HIS A 203 31.89 5.53 7.26
C HIS A 203 31.95 4.25 8.11
N PHE A 204 31.32 3.16 7.63
CA PHE A 204 31.26 1.86 8.31
C PHE A 204 30.78 1.94 9.78
N MET A 205 29.89 2.89 10.08
CA MET A 205 29.27 3.01 11.40
C MET A 205 28.53 1.71 11.76
N GLU A 206 28.64 1.28 13.02
CA GLU A 206 28.07 0.02 13.54
C GLU A 206 28.58 -1.28 12.88
N SER A 207 29.66 -1.21 12.08
CA SER A 207 30.24 -2.39 11.43
C SER A 207 31.39 -3.02 12.24
N ASP A 208 31.98 -4.08 11.69
CA ASP A 208 33.22 -4.69 12.21
C ASP A 208 34.35 -3.64 12.28
N PRO A 209 35.05 -3.45 13.42
CA PRO A 209 36.14 -2.50 13.59
C PRO A 209 37.23 -2.64 12.54
N TRP A 210 37.48 -3.87 12.06
CA TRP A 210 38.45 -4.14 11.00
C TRP A 210 38.19 -3.27 9.75
N LEU A 211 36.94 -3.00 9.40
CA LEU A 211 36.61 -2.17 8.22
C LEU A 211 37.06 -0.72 8.38
N ASN A 212 37.07 -0.19 9.60
CA ASN A 212 37.54 1.17 9.90
C ASN A 212 39.07 1.23 9.99
N GLU A 213 39.73 0.11 10.33
CA GLU A 213 41.19 0.03 10.41
C GLU A 213 41.84 -0.09 9.02
N GLU A 214 41.17 -0.75 8.08
CA GLU A 214 41.68 -0.95 6.71
C GLU A 214 41.50 0.27 5.79
N VAL A 215 40.57 1.17 6.11
CA VAL A 215 40.26 2.34 5.28
C VAL A 215 40.60 3.63 6.00
N LEU A 216 41.66 4.30 5.57
CA LEU A 216 42.02 5.63 6.05
C LEU A 216 40.97 6.67 5.60
N GLY A 217 40.51 7.50 6.55
CA GLY A 217 39.58 8.61 6.29
C GLY A 217 38.12 8.33 6.67
N THR A 218 37.82 7.18 7.30
CA THR A 218 36.49 6.92 7.85
C THR A 218 36.30 7.58 9.21
N GLU A 219 35.26 8.39 9.37
CA GLU A 219 34.92 9.08 10.63
C GLU A 219 33.43 8.82 10.95
N PRO A 220 33.08 7.69 11.58
CA PRO A 220 31.70 7.36 11.88
C PRO A 220 31.11 8.30 12.94
N ASP A 221 30.01 8.98 12.59
CA ASP A 221 29.30 9.94 13.44
C ASP A 221 27.79 9.56 13.49
N PRO A 222 27.27 9.11 14.64
CA PRO A 222 25.86 8.75 14.80
C PRO A 222 24.87 9.84 14.43
N GLU A 223 25.19 11.12 14.63
CA GLU A 223 24.26 12.22 14.32
C GLU A 223 24.12 12.41 12.82
N LYS A 224 25.23 12.26 12.08
CA LYS A 224 25.27 12.45 10.63
C LYS A 224 24.93 11.21 9.84
N HIS A 225 25.24 10.01 10.35
CA HIS A 225 25.24 8.78 9.56
C HIS A 225 24.10 7.82 9.90
N THR A 226 23.31 8.11 10.93
CA THR A 226 22.13 7.32 11.27
C THR A 226 20.98 7.58 10.28
N THR A 227 20.30 6.52 9.86
CA THR A 227 19.05 6.64 9.10
C THR A 227 17.89 7.05 10.01
N VAL A 228 17.10 8.04 9.59
CA VAL A 228 16.01 8.64 10.39
C VAL A 228 14.70 8.67 9.60
N PHE A 229 13.61 8.34 10.27
CA PHE A 229 12.24 8.51 9.78
C PHE A 229 11.40 9.22 10.83
N VAL A 230 10.74 10.31 10.47
CA VAL A 230 9.84 11.06 11.34
C VAL A 230 8.43 10.88 10.81
N VAL A 231 7.59 10.16 11.57
CA VAL A 231 6.30 9.66 11.09
C VAL A 231 5.17 10.12 12.01
N ASN A 232 4.10 10.66 11.44
CA ASN A 232 2.88 10.95 12.18
C ASN A 232 2.16 9.64 12.55
N PRO A 233 1.92 9.33 13.83
CA PRO A 233 1.43 8.01 14.24
C PRO A 233 0.00 7.74 13.84
N GLN A 234 -0.85 8.76 13.80
CA GLN A 234 -2.26 8.61 13.45
C GLN A 234 -2.42 8.21 11.98
N SER A 235 -1.73 8.94 11.10
CA SER A 235 -1.85 8.76 9.65
C SER A 235 -0.80 7.82 9.05
N GLY A 236 0.31 7.53 9.73
CA GLY A 236 1.43 6.80 9.14
C GLY A 236 2.15 7.58 8.03
N LEU A 237 1.92 8.88 7.90
CA LEU A 237 2.60 9.70 6.89
C LEU A 237 3.94 10.21 7.44
N PRO A 238 5.02 10.11 6.65
CA PRO A 238 6.30 10.69 7.02
C PRO A 238 6.33 12.21 6.80
N LEU A 239 6.92 12.94 7.74
CA LEU A 239 7.18 14.39 7.66
C LEU A 239 8.64 14.69 7.33
N GLU A 240 9.55 13.80 7.72
CA GLU A 240 10.97 13.88 7.41
C GLU A 240 11.51 12.45 7.22
N ILE A 241 12.39 12.26 6.23
CA ILE A 241 13.09 11.00 5.99
C ILE A 241 14.52 11.31 5.60
N ALA A 242 15.48 10.60 6.19
CA ALA A 242 16.87 10.58 5.77
C ALA A 242 17.39 9.14 5.82
N VAL A 243 17.31 8.44 4.69
CA VAL A 243 17.89 7.09 4.55
C VAL A 243 19.34 7.23 4.12
N ARG A 244 20.26 6.87 5.01
CA ARG A 244 21.69 7.07 4.85
C ARG A 244 22.40 5.73 4.74
N MET A 245 22.98 5.48 3.57
CA MET A 245 23.63 4.20 3.27
C MET A 245 24.90 4.43 2.47
N GLN A 246 25.89 3.60 2.73
CA GLN A 246 27.14 3.54 1.98
C GLN A 246 27.13 2.35 1.05
N ILE A 247 27.65 2.58 -0.16
CA ILE A 247 27.81 1.58 -1.20
C ILE A 247 29.29 1.25 -1.27
N ASN A 248 29.58 -0.04 -1.13
CA ASN A 248 30.93 -0.57 -1.12
C ASN A 248 31.06 -1.69 -2.15
N ILE A 249 32.29 -1.96 -2.57
CA ILE A 249 32.63 -3.16 -3.35
C ILE A 249 33.40 -4.12 -2.43
N ALA A 250 32.84 -5.30 -2.18
CA ALA A 250 33.44 -6.34 -1.34
C ALA A 250 34.18 -7.37 -2.22
N LEU A 251 35.47 -7.15 -2.42
CA LEU A 251 36.30 -7.96 -3.30
C LEU A 251 36.85 -9.19 -2.56
N ASN A 252 36.60 -10.36 -3.13
CA ASN A 252 37.21 -11.62 -2.70
C ASN A 252 38.66 -11.72 -3.21
N ASP A 253 39.26 -12.90 -3.14
CA ASP A 253 40.58 -13.15 -3.72
C ASP A 253 40.63 -12.85 -5.23
N LEU A 254 41.46 -11.87 -5.59
CA LEU A 254 41.73 -11.41 -6.95
C LEU A 254 43.19 -11.64 -7.34
N SER A 255 43.97 -12.39 -6.57
CA SER A 255 45.40 -12.64 -6.80
C SER A 255 45.69 -13.17 -8.21
N SER A 256 44.75 -13.96 -8.74
CA SER A 256 44.81 -14.55 -10.09
C SER A 256 44.31 -13.64 -11.22
N ILE A 257 43.85 -12.42 -10.92
CA ILE A 257 43.32 -11.46 -11.90
C ILE A 257 44.37 -10.38 -12.20
N SER A 258 44.62 -10.16 -13.49
CA SER A 258 45.59 -9.18 -13.99
C SER A 258 45.22 -7.77 -13.54
N ASN A 259 46.21 -7.00 -13.09
CA ASN A 259 46.09 -5.63 -12.58
C ASN A 259 45.27 -5.45 -11.29
N ALA A 260 44.51 -6.46 -10.83
CA ALA A 260 43.58 -6.33 -9.69
C ALA A 260 44.04 -7.04 -8.41
N GLY A 261 45.14 -7.80 -8.44
CA GLY A 261 45.59 -8.61 -7.30
C GLY A 261 45.83 -7.85 -5.99
N LYS A 262 46.16 -6.55 -6.04
CA LYS A 262 46.35 -5.69 -4.86
C LYS A 262 45.04 -5.43 -4.08
N PHE A 263 43.89 -5.62 -4.70
CA PHE A 263 42.57 -5.40 -4.10
C PHE A 263 41.93 -6.70 -3.61
N SER A 264 42.72 -7.77 -3.46
CA SER A 264 42.22 -9.05 -2.99
C SER A 264 41.78 -8.96 -1.53
N ASN A 265 40.60 -9.53 -1.22
CA ASN A 265 40.05 -9.62 0.13
C ASN A 265 39.86 -8.24 0.81
N MET A 266 39.42 -7.24 0.05
CA MET A 266 39.27 -5.86 0.49
C MET A 266 37.84 -5.36 0.27
N VAL A 267 37.35 -4.54 1.19
CA VAL A 267 36.07 -3.82 1.04
C VAL A 267 36.36 -2.36 0.75
N LEU A 268 36.08 -1.92 -0.47
CA LEU A 268 36.33 -0.56 -0.91
C LEU A 268 35.05 0.28 -0.82
N PRO A 269 35.00 1.34 0.00
CA PRO A 269 33.89 2.28 -0.03
C PRO A 269 33.94 3.11 -1.31
N LEU A 270 32.79 3.26 -1.97
CA LEU A 270 32.67 4.09 -3.17
C LEU A 270 32.14 5.48 -2.80
N LEU A 271 30.98 5.50 -2.16
CA LEU A 271 30.30 6.70 -1.68
C LEU A 271 29.20 6.32 -0.70
N TRP A 272 28.71 7.31 0.03
CA TRP A 272 27.46 7.21 0.76
C TRP A 272 26.43 8.21 0.22
N THR A 273 25.16 7.86 0.36
CA THR A 273 24.02 8.67 -0.08
C THR A 273 23.10 8.95 1.08
N GLU A 274 22.43 10.11 1.02
CA GLU A 274 21.23 10.41 1.78
C GLU A 274 20.06 10.49 0.80
N ILE A 275 19.06 9.64 0.98
CA ILE A 275 17.83 9.64 0.20
C ILE A 275 16.67 9.97 1.13
N GLY A 276 15.94 11.04 0.81
CA GLY A 276 14.75 11.44 1.55
C GLY A 276 14.44 12.92 1.38
N PHE A 277 13.80 13.49 2.38
CA PHE A 277 13.40 14.90 2.41
C PHE A 277 13.42 15.38 3.86
N GLN A 278 13.90 16.61 4.07
CA GLN A 278 14.00 17.21 5.40
C GLN A 278 12.67 17.80 5.86
N THR A 279 11.90 18.38 4.95
CA THR A 279 10.59 18.95 5.24
C THR A 279 9.64 18.71 4.07
N LEU A 280 8.35 18.57 4.37
CA LEU A 280 7.32 18.57 3.34
C LEU A 280 7.12 19.99 2.77
N PRO A 281 6.74 20.14 1.50
CA PRO A 281 6.26 21.41 0.96
C PRO A 281 5.09 21.98 1.77
N ASP A 282 5.06 23.30 1.96
CA ASP A 282 4.04 24.00 2.77
C ASP A 282 2.60 23.67 2.35
N SER A 283 2.38 23.48 1.04
CA SER A 283 1.08 23.10 0.49
C SER A 283 0.60 21.71 0.92
N LEU A 284 1.52 20.77 1.15
CA LEU A 284 1.22 19.44 1.68
C LEU A 284 1.04 19.48 3.19
N ILE A 285 1.90 20.23 3.90
CA ILE A 285 1.77 20.44 5.35
C ILE A 285 0.40 21.03 5.68
N ALA A 286 -0.03 22.08 4.97
CA ALA A 286 -1.34 22.69 5.20
C ALA A 286 -2.50 21.72 4.97
N LYS A 287 -2.42 20.86 3.93
CA LYS A 287 -3.43 19.81 3.67
C LYS A 287 -3.45 18.77 4.79
N PHE A 288 -2.30 18.31 5.25
CA PHE A 288 -2.22 17.35 6.35
C PHE A 288 -2.68 17.95 7.66
N TYR A 289 -2.33 19.21 7.95
CA TYR A 289 -2.83 19.93 9.11
C TYR A 289 -4.35 20.06 9.08
N PHE A 290 -4.92 20.43 7.93
CA PHE A 290 -6.35 20.48 7.75
C PHE A 290 -6.99 19.09 7.94
N TYR A 291 -6.45 18.06 7.31
CA TYR A 291 -7.01 16.71 7.36
C TYR A 291 -6.87 16.04 8.74
N LEU A 292 -5.78 16.25 9.46
CA LEU A 292 -5.47 15.55 10.71
C LEU A 292 -5.91 16.30 11.96
N LYS A 293 -5.97 17.63 11.93
CA LYS A 293 -6.27 18.45 13.11
C LYS A 293 -7.60 19.22 12.97
N ILE A 294 -7.75 20.01 11.91
CA ILE A 294 -8.92 20.88 11.73
C ILE A 294 -10.17 20.07 11.36
N GLY A 295 -10.07 19.20 10.36
CA GLY A 295 -11.17 18.43 9.80
C GLY A 295 -11.90 17.59 10.84
N PRO A 296 -11.20 16.76 11.63
CA PRO A 296 -11.80 16.00 12.73
C PRO A 296 -12.44 16.90 13.79
N ALA A 297 -11.83 18.05 14.11
CA ALA A 297 -12.40 19.00 15.07
C ALA A 297 -13.71 19.64 14.55
N ILE A 298 -13.72 20.10 13.29
CA ILE A 298 -14.90 20.64 12.62
C ILE A 298 -16.01 19.57 12.53
N GLN A 299 -15.66 18.35 12.11
CA GLN A 299 -16.58 17.23 12.04
C GLN A 299 -17.19 16.94 13.41
N THR A 300 -16.36 16.85 14.44
CA THR A 300 -16.81 16.62 15.82
C THR A 300 -17.74 17.72 16.31
N PHE A 301 -17.41 18.99 16.03
CA PHE A 301 -18.27 20.13 16.32
C PHE A 301 -19.65 20.01 15.65
N PHE A 302 -19.70 19.73 14.34
CA PHE A 302 -20.97 19.56 13.63
C PHE A 302 -21.78 18.35 14.11
N ILE A 303 -21.12 17.24 14.46
CA ILE A 303 -21.78 16.07 15.06
C ILE A 303 -22.51 16.48 16.34
N TYR A 304 -21.83 17.16 17.27
CA TYR A 304 -22.46 17.59 18.52
C TYR A 304 -23.53 18.66 18.30
N LEU A 305 -23.32 19.59 17.37
CA LEU A 305 -24.30 20.61 17.02
C LEU A 305 -25.60 19.96 16.49
N LEU A 306 -25.49 19.02 15.55
CA LEU A 306 -26.63 18.32 14.98
C LEU A 306 -27.33 17.44 16.03
N LEU A 307 -26.57 16.76 16.89
CA LEU A 307 -27.11 15.95 17.98
C LEU A 307 -27.90 16.80 18.98
N ILE A 308 -27.37 17.95 19.41
CA ILE A 308 -28.08 18.88 20.31
C ILE A 308 -29.32 19.45 19.63
N SER A 309 -29.23 19.82 18.35
CA SER A 309 -30.37 20.34 17.59
C SER A 309 -31.49 19.29 17.43
N GLY A 310 -31.13 18.02 17.21
CA GLY A 310 -32.08 16.90 17.14
C GLY A 310 -32.74 16.60 18.47
N ILE A 311 -32.00 16.65 19.58
CA ILE A 311 -32.59 16.49 20.92
C ILE A 311 -33.55 17.65 21.22
N ALA A 312 -33.14 18.89 20.91
CA ALA A 312 -33.97 20.06 21.12
C ALA A 312 -35.26 20.00 20.29
N SER A 313 -35.21 19.56 19.04
CA SER A 313 -36.41 19.43 18.20
C SER A 313 -37.36 18.35 18.73
N ILE A 314 -36.85 17.21 19.20
CA ILE A 314 -37.67 16.16 19.83
C ILE A 314 -38.34 16.70 21.10
N LEU A 315 -37.59 17.39 21.97
CA LEU A 315 -38.15 17.98 23.19
C LEU A 315 -39.21 19.03 22.87
N LEU A 316 -38.99 19.87 21.87
CA LEU A 316 -39.98 20.85 21.40
C LEU A 316 -41.22 20.17 20.82
N SER A 317 -41.08 19.06 20.08
CA SER A 317 -42.23 18.29 19.58
C SER A 317 -43.02 17.63 20.71
N ILE A 318 -42.35 17.07 21.71
CA ILE A 318 -43.02 16.51 22.90
C ILE A 318 -43.74 17.61 23.67
N ALA A 319 -43.05 18.73 23.92
CA ALA A 319 -43.66 19.87 24.59
C ALA A 319 -44.88 20.38 23.81
N ALA A 320 -44.75 20.60 22.50
CA ALA A 320 -45.87 20.98 21.63
C ALA A 320 -47.02 19.96 21.70
N SER A 321 -46.73 18.66 21.69
CA SER A 321 -47.75 17.62 21.83
C SER A 321 -48.43 17.62 23.20
N CYS A 322 -47.73 18.01 24.28
CA CYS A 322 -48.31 18.19 25.61
C CYS A 322 -49.10 19.50 25.76
N TYR A 323 -48.75 20.55 24.98
CA TYR A 323 -49.41 21.85 24.97
C TYR A 323 -50.56 21.97 23.95
N VAL A 324 -50.68 21.05 22.99
CA VAL A 324 -51.91 20.90 22.21
C VAL A 324 -53.00 20.54 23.21
N ASN A 325 -53.89 21.51 23.48
CA ASN A 325 -55.08 21.29 24.27
C ASN A 325 -55.77 20.01 23.78
N LYS A 326 -56.06 19.12 24.73
CA LYS A 326 -57.02 18.04 24.54
C LYS A 326 -58.45 18.62 24.47
N ASP A 327 -58.65 19.66 23.66
CA ASP A 327 -59.93 20.18 23.23
C ASP A 327 -60.14 19.78 21.76
N GLN A 328 -60.31 18.47 21.58
CA GLN A 328 -61.43 18.06 20.76
C GLN A 328 -62.41 17.38 21.70
N ASP A 329 -63.36 18.18 22.19
CA ASP A 329 -64.71 17.68 22.29
C ASP A 329 -65.01 16.95 20.98
N ILE A 330 -65.14 15.63 21.06
CA ILE A 330 -65.82 14.85 20.04
C ILE A 330 -67.28 15.34 20.10
N SER A 331 -67.57 16.45 19.43
CA SER A 331 -68.95 16.74 19.02
C SER A 331 -69.33 15.64 18.04
N PRO A 332 -70.33 14.78 18.32
CA PRO A 332 -70.63 13.62 17.47
C PRO A 332 -71.15 14.00 16.08
N ASN A 333 -71.27 15.28 15.72
CA ASN A 333 -72.18 15.70 14.65
C ASN A 333 -71.64 16.68 13.60
N PHE A 334 -70.34 17.01 13.51
CA PHE A 334 -69.91 18.09 12.59
C PHE A 334 -68.88 17.77 11.49
N ARG A 335 -68.52 16.51 11.20
CA ARG A 335 -67.61 16.27 10.05
C ARG A 335 -67.72 14.95 9.29
N TRP A 336 -68.92 14.39 9.20
CA TRP A 336 -69.21 13.25 8.30
C TRP A 336 -70.47 13.41 7.44
N ARG A 337 -71.36 14.38 7.73
CA ARG A 337 -72.58 14.58 6.90
C ARG A 337 -72.30 15.19 5.54
N THR A 338 -71.38 16.16 5.44
CA THR A 338 -71.11 16.82 4.16
C THR A 338 -70.38 15.91 3.18
N THR A 339 -69.47 15.05 3.66
CA THR A 339 -68.78 14.08 2.81
C THR A 339 -69.71 12.97 2.36
N ASN A 340 -70.61 12.48 3.22
CA ASN A 340 -71.57 11.43 2.85
C ASN A 340 -72.66 11.94 1.89
N GLU A 341 -73.14 13.18 2.02
CA GLU A 341 -74.08 13.75 1.04
C GLU A 341 -73.41 14.04 -0.31
N ILE A 342 -72.16 14.50 -0.32
CA ILE A 342 -71.41 14.74 -1.58
C ILE A 342 -71.05 13.41 -2.25
N VAL A 343 -70.61 12.40 -1.49
CA VAL A 343 -70.28 11.06 -2.01
C VAL A 343 -71.54 10.30 -2.42
N ALA A 344 -72.66 10.42 -1.71
CA ALA A 344 -73.93 9.81 -2.11
C ALA A 344 -74.50 10.45 -3.38
N ASN A 345 -74.43 11.78 -3.51
CA ASN A 345 -74.86 12.48 -4.74
C ASN A 345 -73.93 12.16 -5.92
N GLN A 346 -72.62 11.98 -5.70
CA GLN A 346 -71.68 11.52 -6.73
C GLN A 346 -71.89 10.04 -7.11
N ALA A 347 -72.22 9.18 -6.15
CA ALA A 347 -72.55 7.78 -6.39
C ALA A 347 -73.86 7.63 -7.17
N GLN A 348 -74.90 8.40 -6.85
CA GLN A 348 -76.14 8.46 -7.64
C GLN A 348 -75.92 9.03 -9.04
N GLN A 349 -75.07 10.07 -9.20
CA GLN A 349 -74.70 10.56 -10.54
C GLN A 349 -73.89 9.53 -11.34
N GLN A 350 -73.01 8.76 -10.69
CA GLN A 350 -72.26 7.68 -11.34
C GLN A 350 -73.14 6.47 -11.68
N GLU A 351 -74.11 6.10 -10.86
CA GLU A 351 -75.09 5.05 -11.18
C GLU A 351 -76.02 5.48 -12.32
N ASN A 352 -76.50 6.72 -12.33
CA ASN A 352 -77.31 7.24 -13.44
C ASN A 352 -76.49 7.32 -14.74
N LYS A 353 -75.22 7.71 -14.69
CA LYS A 353 -74.30 7.62 -15.84
C LYS A 353 -74.02 6.19 -16.27
N LYS A 354 -73.84 5.24 -15.34
CA LYS A 354 -73.65 3.81 -15.65
C LYS A 354 -74.91 3.19 -16.25
N ARG A 355 -76.12 3.56 -15.81
CA ARG A 355 -77.39 3.13 -16.42
C ARG A 355 -77.58 3.72 -17.83
N GLN A 356 -77.16 4.97 -18.04
CA GLN A 356 -77.20 5.59 -19.37
C GLN A 356 -76.16 4.96 -20.30
N TYR A 357 -74.96 4.65 -19.83
CA TYR A 357 -73.90 4.01 -20.62
C TYR A 357 -74.18 2.53 -20.89
N LYS A 358 -74.83 1.79 -19.99
CA LYS A 358 -75.21 0.39 -20.21
C LYS A 358 -76.28 0.21 -21.29
N ASN A 359 -76.99 1.28 -21.65
CA ASN A 359 -77.92 1.28 -22.76
C ASN A 359 -77.25 1.66 -24.10
N ASP A 360 -76.02 2.19 -24.09
CA ASP A 360 -75.30 2.68 -25.26
C ASP A 360 -73.83 2.21 -25.25
N VAL A 361 -73.55 0.93 -25.48
CA VAL A 361 -72.20 0.49 -25.91
C VAL A 361 -72.30 -0.46 -27.11
N PRO A 362 -71.88 -0.02 -28.31
CA PRO A 362 -71.62 -0.88 -29.45
C PRO A 362 -70.26 -1.58 -29.30
N THR A 363 -70.24 -2.88 -29.58
CA THR A 363 -69.05 -3.73 -29.75
C THR A 363 -68.19 -3.25 -30.91
N SER A 364 -66.89 -3.02 -30.68
CA SER A 364 -65.91 -2.93 -31.76
C SER A 364 -64.54 -3.45 -31.32
N ASN A 365 -64.10 -4.49 -32.03
CA ASN A 365 -62.79 -5.11 -31.99
C ASN A 365 -61.78 -4.24 -32.75
N ASN A 366 -60.68 -3.87 -32.10
CA ASN A 366 -59.32 -3.88 -32.68
C ASN A 366 -58.34 -3.16 -31.74
N CYS A 367 -57.37 -3.89 -31.20
CA CYS A 367 -56.11 -3.30 -30.77
C CYS A 367 -54.95 -4.21 -31.18
N LYS A 368 -53.95 -3.60 -31.84
CA LYS A 368 -52.74 -4.22 -32.40
C LYS A 368 -51.66 -4.38 -31.33
N GLU A 369 -50.74 -5.28 -31.60
CA GLU A 369 -49.57 -5.69 -30.80
C GLU A 369 -48.64 -4.53 -30.38
N MET A 370 -48.97 -3.81 -29.31
CA MET A 370 -47.99 -3.16 -28.42
C MET A 370 -48.58 -2.75 -27.05
N GLU A 371 -49.68 -3.38 -26.61
CA GLU A 371 -50.34 -3.05 -25.33
C GLU A 371 -50.75 -4.29 -24.51
N THR A 372 -50.00 -5.39 -24.62
CA THR A 372 -50.31 -6.62 -23.87
C THR A 372 -50.11 -6.44 -22.35
N TYR A 373 -49.24 -5.51 -21.92
CA TYR A 373 -48.99 -5.28 -20.50
C TYR A 373 -50.12 -4.48 -19.83
N TYR A 374 -50.63 -3.45 -20.50
CA TYR A 374 -51.68 -2.58 -19.96
C TYR A 374 -53.07 -3.24 -19.96
N CYS A 375 -53.39 -4.06 -20.96
CA CYS A 375 -54.66 -4.81 -21.00
C CYS A 375 -54.74 -5.94 -19.97
N SER A 376 -53.61 -6.51 -19.52
CA SER A 376 -53.59 -7.50 -18.43
C SER A 376 -53.83 -6.89 -17.04
N LEU A 377 -53.46 -5.61 -16.87
CA LEU A 377 -53.65 -4.87 -15.62
C LEU A 377 -55.09 -4.37 -15.43
N LEU A 378 -55.90 -4.38 -16.49
CA LEU A 378 -57.29 -3.87 -16.48
C LEU A 378 -58.35 -4.97 -16.41
N THR A 379 -57.99 -6.26 -16.44
CA THR A 379 -58.92 -7.33 -16.11
C THR A 379 -59.18 -7.31 -14.61
N THR A 380 -60.37 -6.84 -14.24
CA THR A 380 -60.90 -6.93 -12.88
C THR A 380 -61.10 -8.40 -12.52
N THR A 381 -60.13 -8.99 -11.84
CA THR A 381 -60.33 -10.25 -11.10
C THR A 381 -61.34 -10.00 -10.00
N ASN A 382 -62.49 -10.66 -10.09
CA ASN A 382 -63.46 -10.72 -9.00
C ASN A 382 -62.75 -11.27 -7.75
N GLU A 383 -62.87 -10.58 -6.62
CA GLU A 383 -62.29 -10.96 -5.32
C GLU A 383 -62.59 -12.41 -4.91
N LYS A 384 -63.71 -12.98 -5.39
CA LYS A 384 -64.12 -14.36 -5.13
C LYS A 384 -63.29 -15.43 -5.84
N ASP A 385 -62.65 -15.09 -6.96
CA ASP A 385 -61.83 -16.05 -7.71
C ASP A 385 -60.40 -16.13 -7.14
N LEU A 386 -59.91 -15.04 -6.53
CA LEU A 386 -58.60 -14.99 -5.87
C LEU A 386 -58.59 -15.77 -4.54
N GLU A 387 -59.69 -15.71 -3.79
CA GLU A 387 -59.85 -16.44 -2.53
C GLU A 387 -59.94 -17.96 -2.76
N ASN A 388 -60.59 -18.39 -3.85
CA ASN A 388 -60.65 -19.79 -4.24
C ASN A 388 -59.30 -20.32 -4.79
N ASP A 389 -58.53 -19.52 -5.52
CA ASP A 389 -57.21 -19.93 -6.05
C ASP A 389 -56.14 -19.99 -4.94
N LEU A 390 -56.27 -19.18 -3.89
CA LEU A 390 -55.41 -19.24 -2.69
C LEU A 390 -55.74 -20.44 -1.80
N MET A 391 -57.02 -20.79 -1.64
CA MET A 391 -57.43 -21.97 -0.87
C MET A 391 -57.04 -23.27 -1.58
N LYS A 392 -57.12 -23.33 -2.91
CA LYS A 392 -56.72 -24.52 -3.68
C LYS A 392 -55.21 -24.79 -3.64
N ARG A 393 -54.38 -23.74 -3.61
CA ARG A 393 -52.92 -23.88 -3.49
C ARG A 393 -52.43 -24.27 -2.09
N LEU A 394 -53.25 -24.03 -1.06
CA LEU A 394 -52.96 -24.47 0.31
C LEU A 394 -53.33 -25.95 0.52
N GLU A 395 -54.37 -26.46 -0.16
CA GLU A 395 -54.70 -27.89 -0.15
C GLU A 395 -53.66 -28.73 -0.94
N ASP A 396 -53.14 -28.21 -2.06
CA ASP A 396 -52.11 -28.91 -2.87
C ASP A 396 -50.71 -28.95 -2.21
N THR A 397 -50.47 -28.23 -1.10
CA THR A 397 -49.18 -28.24 -0.38
C THR A 397 -49.15 -29.13 0.87
N GLU A 398 -50.29 -29.65 1.33
CA GLU A 398 -50.35 -30.66 2.41
C GLU A 398 -50.22 -32.11 1.88
N ASP A 399 -50.53 -32.37 0.60
CA ASP A 399 -50.45 -33.71 -0.01
C ASP A 399 -49.07 -34.11 -0.60
N GLU A 400 -48.07 -33.21 -0.60
CA GLU A 400 -46.69 -33.52 -1.06
C GLU A 400 -45.71 -33.86 0.08
N THR A 401 -46.19 -34.06 1.32
CA THR A 401 -45.34 -34.48 2.46
C THR A 401 -45.66 -35.86 3.06
N ASP A 402 -46.48 -36.69 2.39
CA ASP A 402 -46.66 -38.09 2.77
C ASP A 402 -46.65 -39.01 1.53
N GLY A 403 -45.45 -39.32 1.07
CA GLY A 403 -45.16 -40.18 -0.08
C GLY A 403 -43.83 -40.92 0.10
N GLY A 404 -43.66 -41.53 1.27
CA GLY A 404 -42.62 -42.51 1.56
C GLY A 404 -43.22 -43.91 1.62
N ASP A 405 -42.92 -44.71 0.59
CA ASP A 405 -42.58 -46.14 0.71
C ASP A 405 -41.52 -46.47 -0.36
#